data_AF-A0A9P7KPF9-F1
#
_entry.id   AF-A0A9P7KPF9-F1
#
_cell.length_a   1.000
_cell.length_b   1.000
_cell.length_c   1.000
_cell.angle_alpha   90.00
_cell.angle_beta   90.00
_cell.angle_gamma   90.00
#
_symmetry.space_group_name_H-M   'P 1'
#
loop_
_entity.id
_entity.type
_entity.pdbx_description
1 polymer ?
#
loop_
_entity_poly.entity_id
_entity_poly.type
_entity_poly.pdbx_seq_one_letter_code
_entity_poly.pdbx_strand_id
1 'polypeptide(L)'
;MSSTSDTSELELTQFLKSVLPQENRSSLRDSVIPQLLSSISAIGTELRRSYDVSIVGTENAFGDEQLNVDVAAENIIREGIAKVSSIKTASSEEDPVEKPAREGETTQADADAEQYTVAFDPLDGSSIIGPNWSVGTIIGVWDGITAVEQPTDKQIASILGVFGPRTLAVVAIRIPGSRPLCFEVSLNDSEKYIVARPELRLAEPPFKTRYFAPANLRAAAESEKYMALVTKFITEKYTLRYSGGLIPDIYHALIKGHGVYISPVTSASKAKLRKLYELFPVALVIECAGGQAIDPATGSKIFDIRLKGCDDRAGLVCGTSEEVEAVKKALLD
;
A
#
# COMPACT_ATOMS: atom_id res chain seq x y z
N MET A 1 -3.88 -0.15 34.07
CA MET A 1 -3.39 -1.48 34.46
C MET A 1 -4.52 -2.48 34.26
N SER A 2 -4.49 -3.24 33.17
CA SER A 2 -5.28 -4.46 32.97
C SER A 2 -4.74 -5.21 31.76
N SER A 3 -4.53 -6.52 31.97
CA SER A 3 -4.18 -7.58 31.03
C SER A 3 -2.97 -7.36 30.12
N THR A 4 -1.80 -7.74 30.63
CA THR A 4 -0.75 -8.38 29.82
C THR A 4 -1.35 -9.63 29.18
N SER A 5 -1.83 -9.51 27.94
CA SER A 5 -2.07 -10.67 27.10
C SER A 5 -0.73 -11.32 26.80
N ASP A 6 -0.66 -12.61 27.07
CA ASP A 6 0.45 -13.50 26.74
C ASP A 6 0.55 -13.63 25.21
N THR A 7 1.01 -12.59 24.53
CA THR A 7 1.36 -12.66 23.11
C THR A 7 2.77 -13.21 23.04
N SER A 8 2.89 -14.54 23.00
CA SER A 8 4.10 -15.17 22.49
C SER A 8 4.38 -14.55 21.12
N GLU A 9 5.49 -13.83 20.97
CA GLU A 9 5.90 -13.22 19.72
C GLU A 9 5.96 -14.29 18.62
N LEU A 10 4.98 -14.27 17.70
CA LEU A 10 4.91 -15.23 16.61
C LEU A 10 5.92 -14.80 15.55
N GLU A 11 6.92 -15.64 15.32
CA GLU A 11 7.87 -15.47 14.24
C GLU A 11 7.14 -15.55 12.89
N LEU A 12 7.45 -14.64 11.97
CA LEU A 12 6.82 -14.53 10.66
C LEU A 12 6.77 -15.88 9.91
N THR A 13 7.89 -16.60 9.85
CA THR A 13 7.99 -17.87 9.13
C THR A 13 6.98 -18.90 9.62
N GLN A 14 6.84 -19.02 10.95
CA GLN A 14 5.91 -19.97 11.58
C GLN A 14 4.46 -19.54 11.35
N PHE A 15 4.21 -18.23 11.46
CA PHE A 15 2.88 -17.67 11.22
C PHE A 15 2.43 -17.91 9.77
N LEU A 16 3.26 -17.55 8.78
CA LEU A 16 2.96 -17.75 7.36
C LEU A 16 2.68 -19.22 7.02
N LYS A 17 3.44 -20.17 7.59
CA LYS A 17 3.16 -21.61 7.44
C LYS A 17 1.80 -22.05 8.00
N SER A 18 1.31 -21.40 9.04
CA SER A 18 0.00 -21.72 9.62
C SER A 18 -1.18 -21.13 8.84
N VAL A 19 -1.02 -19.94 8.24
CA VAL A 19 -2.10 -19.24 7.52
C VAL A 19 -2.09 -19.44 6.01
N LEU A 20 -0.95 -19.84 5.43
CA LEU A 20 -0.78 -20.23 4.03
C LEU A 20 -0.22 -21.66 3.92
N PRO A 21 -0.99 -22.69 4.26
CA PRO A 21 -0.51 -24.06 4.22
C PRO A 21 -0.41 -24.64 2.80
N GLN A 22 -0.90 -23.94 1.77
CA GLN A 22 -0.98 -24.48 0.41
C GLN A 22 0.41 -24.66 -0.21
N GLU A 23 0.72 -25.88 -0.65
CA GLU A 23 2.01 -26.20 -1.29
C GLU A 23 2.22 -25.48 -2.63
N ASN A 24 1.15 -25.21 -3.37
CA ASN A 24 1.21 -24.46 -4.63
C ASN A 24 1.43 -22.94 -4.44
N ARG A 25 1.69 -22.51 -3.20
CA ARG A 25 2.00 -21.12 -2.82
C ARG A 25 3.23 -21.07 -1.90
N SER A 26 4.08 -22.11 -1.95
CA SER A 26 5.31 -22.23 -1.17
C SER A 26 6.29 -21.09 -1.47
N SER A 27 6.45 -20.68 -2.72
CA SER A 27 7.36 -19.60 -3.08
C SER A 27 6.86 -18.25 -2.58
N LEU A 28 5.54 -17.98 -2.68
CA LEU A 28 4.94 -16.79 -2.09
C LEU A 28 5.21 -16.70 -0.58
N ARG A 29 4.99 -17.82 0.11
CA ARG A 29 5.12 -17.97 1.57
C ARG A 29 6.57 -17.89 2.06
N ASP A 30 7.45 -18.68 1.46
CA ASP A 30 8.78 -18.97 1.99
C ASP A 30 9.87 -18.08 1.36
N SER A 31 9.57 -17.35 0.28
CA SER A 31 10.56 -16.51 -0.42
C SER A 31 10.07 -15.10 -0.73
N VAL A 32 8.94 -14.94 -1.43
CA VAL A 32 8.49 -13.63 -1.92
C VAL A 32 8.15 -12.69 -0.76
N ILE A 33 7.22 -13.05 0.12
CA ILE A 33 6.80 -12.18 1.24
C ILE A 33 7.98 -11.89 2.18
N PRO A 34 8.77 -12.90 2.65
CA PRO A 34 9.92 -12.64 3.50
C PRO A 34 10.97 -11.71 2.86
N GLN A 35 11.28 -11.90 1.57
CA GLN A 35 12.29 -11.08 0.91
C GLN A 35 11.82 -9.64 0.71
N LEU A 36 10.54 -9.41 0.36
CA LEU A 36 10.00 -8.06 0.24
C LEU A 36 9.95 -7.34 1.59
N LEU A 37 9.62 -8.04 2.68
CA LEU A 37 9.71 -7.49 4.04
C LEU A 37 11.16 -7.19 4.45
N SER A 38 12.11 -7.99 3.98
CA SER A 38 13.55 -7.73 4.15
C SER A 38 13.99 -6.46 3.43
N SER A 39 13.55 -6.24 2.19
CA SER A 39 13.78 -4.99 1.48
C SER A 39 13.18 -3.79 2.22
N ILE A 40 11.94 -3.87 2.73
CA ILE A 40 11.33 -2.80 3.54
C ILE A 40 12.15 -2.55 4.82
N SER A 41 12.60 -3.60 5.50
CA SER A 41 13.45 -3.46 6.69
C SER A 41 14.74 -2.70 6.36
N ALA A 42 15.40 -3.05 5.25
CA ALA A 42 16.62 -2.41 4.80
C ALA A 42 16.41 -0.93 4.40
N ILE A 43 15.29 -0.60 3.74
CA ILE A 43 14.90 0.80 3.49
C ILE A 43 14.78 1.56 4.81
N GLY A 44 14.05 1.00 5.78
CA GLY A 44 13.91 1.62 7.09
C GLY A 44 15.26 1.90 7.78
N THR A 45 16.23 1.00 7.64
CA THR A 45 17.60 1.20 8.13
C THR A 45 18.34 2.30 7.35
N GLU A 46 18.21 2.32 6.03
CA GLU A 46 18.83 3.34 5.16
C GLU A 46 18.31 4.73 5.50
N LEU A 47 16.98 4.92 5.53
CA LEU A 47 16.36 6.20 5.86
C LEU A 47 16.79 6.76 7.23
N ARG A 48 17.02 5.89 8.22
CA ARG A 48 17.52 6.31 9.55
C ARG A 48 19.00 6.71 9.55
N ARG A 49 19.78 6.23 8.59
CA ARG A 49 21.22 6.47 8.47
C ARG A 49 21.55 7.61 7.52
N SER A 50 20.66 7.93 6.58
CA SER A 50 20.82 9.06 5.67
C SER A 50 20.91 10.36 6.46
N TYR A 51 22.07 11.02 6.41
CA TYR A 51 22.31 12.29 7.10
C TYR A 51 21.69 13.49 6.37
N ASP A 52 21.60 13.40 5.04
CA ASP A 52 21.06 14.43 4.17
C ASP A 52 20.03 13.83 3.21
N VAL A 53 18.95 14.57 2.97
CA VAL A 53 18.00 14.33 1.90
C VAL A 53 18.29 15.36 0.82
N SER A 54 18.72 14.90 -0.35
CA SER A 54 19.12 15.75 -1.46
C SER A 54 18.50 15.29 -2.76
N ILE A 55 18.24 16.25 -3.65
CA ILE A 55 17.79 15.96 -5.01
C ILE A 55 18.95 15.32 -5.77
N VAL A 56 18.72 14.16 -6.37
CA VAL A 56 19.68 13.44 -7.18
C VAL A 56 19.21 13.42 -8.62
N GLY A 57 19.98 14.04 -9.51
CA GLY A 57 19.70 14.03 -10.95
C GLY A 57 18.66 15.05 -11.39
N THR A 58 17.87 14.68 -12.41
CA THR A 58 16.73 15.44 -12.96
C THR A 58 15.42 14.74 -12.58
N GLU A 59 14.27 15.40 -12.81
CA GLU A 59 12.91 14.86 -12.58
C GLU A 59 12.78 13.37 -13.00
N ASN A 60 12.06 12.59 -12.18
CA ASN A 60 11.74 11.19 -12.49
C ASN A 60 10.78 11.09 -13.70
N ALA A 61 10.41 9.87 -14.10
CA ALA A 61 9.53 9.64 -15.26
C ALA A 61 8.17 10.35 -15.17
N PHE A 62 7.79 10.83 -13.99
CA PHE A 62 6.53 11.52 -13.70
C PHE A 62 6.67 13.02 -13.43
N GLY A 63 7.87 13.59 -13.54
CA GLY A 63 8.12 15.02 -13.34
C GLY A 63 8.35 15.40 -11.86
N ASP A 64 8.44 14.43 -10.95
CA ASP A 64 8.72 14.68 -9.54
C ASP A 64 10.25 14.76 -9.34
N GLU A 65 10.73 15.66 -8.47
CA GLU A 65 12.17 15.74 -8.13
C GLU A 65 12.59 14.46 -7.39
N GLN A 66 13.49 13.68 -7.98
CA GLN A 66 13.95 12.44 -7.39
C GLN A 66 14.98 12.69 -6.29
N LEU A 67 14.77 12.12 -5.10
CA LEU A 67 15.68 12.25 -3.97
C LEU A 67 16.66 11.07 -3.90
N ASN A 68 17.81 11.27 -3.26
CA ASN A 68 18.79 10.22 -2.98
C ASN A 68 18.18 9.00 -2.28
N VAL A 69 17.24 9.24 -1.37
CA VAL A 69 16.52 8.23 -0.62
C VAL A 69 15.51 7.46 -1.47
N ASP A 70 14.91 8.07 -2.49
CA ASP A 70 14.03 7.39 -3.45
C ASP A 70 14.86 6.39 -4.27
N VAL A 71 16.01 6.84 -4.80
CA VAL A 71 16.96 5.99 -5.55
C VAL A 71 17.47 4.82 -4.69
N ALA A 72 17.79 5.07 -3.42
CA ALA A 72 18.21 4.02 -2.50
C ALA A 72 17.11 2.99 -2.27
N ALA A 73 15.87 3.44 -2.04
CA ALA A 73 14.73 2.55 -1.82
C ALA A 73 14.40 1.71 -3.06
N GLU A 74 14.42 2.31 -4.25
CA GLU A 74 14.28 1.64 -5.54
C GLU A 74 15.29 0.51 -5.70
N ASN A 75 16.59 0.80 -5.49
CA ASN A 75 17.66 -0.18 -5.62
C ASN A 75 17.51 -1.34 -4.64
N ILE A 76 17.20 -1.06 -3.37
CA ILE A 76 17.01 -2.09 -2.33
C ILE A 76 15.87 -3.06 -2.69
N ILE A 77 14.76 -2.56 -3.25
CA ILE A 77 13.64 -3.41 -3.66
C ILE A 77 14.03 -4.23 -4.89
N ARG A 78 14.65 -3.63 -5.90
CA ARG A 78 15.08 -4.36 -7.12
C ARG A 78 16.09 -5.46 -6.81
N GLU A 79 17.08 -5.18 -5.97
CA GLU A 79 18.05 -6.19 -5.51
C GLU A 79 17.36 -7.32 -4.73
N GLY A 80 16.36 -7.01 -3.92
CA GLY A 80 15.55 -8.00 -3.22
C GLY A 80 14.75 -8.88 -4.19
N ILE A 81 14.08 -8.26 -5.17
CA ILE A 81 13.31 -8.94 -6.21
C ILE A 81 14.20 -9.90 -7.01
N ALA A 82 15.39 -9.48 -7.43
CA ALA A 82 16.31 -10.29 -8.22
C ALA A 82 16.77 -11.59 -7.52
N LYS A 83 16.71 -11.63 -6.17
CA LYS A 83 17.05 -12.82 -5.36
C LYS A 83 15.96 -13.89 -5.38
N VAL A 84 14.73 -13.56 -5.78
CA VAL A 84 13.59 -14.48 -5.73
C VAL A 84 13.25 -15.00 -7.11
N SER A 85 13.43 -16.31 -7.34
CA SER A 85 13.32 -16.86 -8.69
C SER A 85 11.93 -16.93 -9.30
N SER A 86 10.89 -16.92 -8.45
CA SER A 86 9.50 -16.86 -8.87
C SER A 86 9.05 -15.45 -9.26
N ILE A 87 9.77 -14.39 -8.89
CA ILE A 87 9.46 -13.04 -9.37
C ILE A 87 10.11 -12.88 -10.76
N LYS A 88 9.27 -12.69 -11.78
CA LYS A 88 9.67 -12.68 -13.19
C LYS A 88 9.85 -11.28 -13.73
N THR A 89 8.96 -10.38 -13.35
CA THR A 89 9.00 -8.99 -13.80
C THR A 89 8.69 -8.05 -12.65
N ALA A 90 9.13 -6.81 -12.79
CA ALA A 90 8.79 -5.74 -11.88
C ALA A 90 8.74 -4.37 -12.57
N SER A 91 7.96 -3.46 -12.00
CA SER A 91 7.83 -2.06 -12.40
C SER A 91 7.71 -1.20 -11.15
N SER A 92 8.13 0.05 -11.20
CA SER A 92 8.01 0.97 -10.06
C SER A 92 7.44 2.33 -10.45
N GLU A 93 7.08 3.11 -9.44
CA GLU A 93 6.74 4.52 -9.63
C GLU A 93 7.93 5.29 -10.27
N GLU A 94 9.17 5.02 -9.86
CA GLU A 94 10.35 5.72 -10.38
C GLU A 94 10.73 5.29 -11.81
N ASP A 95 10.37 4.07 -12.20
CA ASP A 95 10.62 3.48 -13.52
C ASP A 95 9.38 2.71 -13.98
N PRO A 96 8.39 3.42 -14.58
CA PRO A 96 7.07 2.89 -14.86
C PRO A 96 7.02 2.03 -16.12
N VAL A 97 8.03 1.19 -16.29
CA VAL A 97 8.15 0.20 -17.35
C VAL A 97 8.35 -1.15 -16.69
N GLU A 98 7.48 -2.10 -16.99
CA GLU A 98 7.63 -3.48 -16.53
C GLU A 98 8.86 -4.11 -17.21
N LYS A 99 9.82 -4.54 -16.38
CA LYS A 99 11.09 -5.10 -16.81
C LYS A 99 11.31 -6.47 -16.18
N PRO A 100 12.13 -7.34 -16.79
CA PRO A 100 12.53 -8.58 -16.15
C PRO A 100 13.21 -8.34 -14.79
N ALA A 101 12.92 -9.20 -13.82
CA ALA A 101 13.45 -9.10 -12.46
C ALA A 101 14.97 -9.30 -12.38
N ARG A 102 15.56 -9.93 -13.40
CA ARG A 102 17.00 -10.17 -13.54
C ARG A 102 17.41 -10.29 -15.00
N GLU A 103 18.69 -10.05 -15.26
CA GLU A 103 19.26 -10.25 -16.59
C GLU A 103 19.13 -11.71 -17.03
N GLY A 104 18.76 -11.93 -18.30
CA GLY A 104 18.59 -13.26 -18.88
C GLY A 104 17.31 -14.00 -18.45
N GLU A 105 16.43 -13.38 -17.68
CA GLU A 105 15.11 -13.96 -17.36
C GLU A 105 14.25 -14.09 -18.62
N THR A 106 13.58 -15.24 -18.74
CA THR A 106 12.63 -15.48 -19.83
C THR A 106 11.27 -14.91 -19.48
N THR A 107 10.65 -14.17 -20.41
CA THR A 107 9.27 -13.69 -20.29
C THR A 107 8.25 -14.74 -20.73
N GLN A 108 8.60 -16.03 -20.69
CA GLN A 108 7.68 -17.13 -20.98
C GLN A 108 7.05 -17.63 -19.68
N ALA A 109 5.72 -17.73 -19.68
CA ALA A 109 5.00 -18.29 -18.56
C ALA A 109 5.26 -19.81 -18.49
N ASP A 110 5.53 -20.28 -17.28
CA ASP A 110 5.62 -21.69 -16.93
C ASP A 110 4.37 -22.02 -16.12
N ALA A 111 3.46 -22.77 -16.73
CA ALA A 111 2.15 -23.06 -16.13
C ALA A 111 2.25 -23.94 -14.88
N ASP A 112 3.37 -24.65 -14.69
CA ASP A 112 3.56 -25.59 -13.59
C ASP A 112 4.36 -24.97 -12.43
N ALA A 113 4.79 -23.71 -12.55
CA ALA A 113 5.58 -23.00 -11.55
C ALA A 113 4.85 -21.77 -10.98
N GLU A 114 5.14 -21.45 -9.72
CA GLU A 114 4.75 -20.15 -9.15
C GLU A 114 5.52 -19.03 -9.87
N GLN A 115 4.78 -18.09 -10.46
CA GLN A 115 5.34 -16.94 -11.16
C GLN A 115 4.63 -15.68 -10.69
N TYR A 116 5.41 -14.65 -10.40
CA TYR A 116 4.93 -13.39 -9.83
C TYR A 116 5.49 -12.18 -10.56
N THR A 117 4.68 -11.13 -10.59
CA THR A 117 5.09 -9.77 -10.96
C THR A 117 4.93 -8.86 -9.77
N VAL A 118 5.91 -7.99 -9.55
CA VAL A 118 5.89 -7.03 -8.45
C VAL A 118 5.79 -5.60 -8.99
N ALA A 119 4.80 -4.85 -8.53
CA ALA A 119 4.71 -3.42 -8.81
C ALA A 119 4.77 -2.64 -7.50
N PHE A 120 5.58 -1.58 -7.45
CA PHE A 120 5.86 -0.92 -6.18
C PHE A 120 6.06 0.60 -6.29
N ASP A 121 5.69 1.30 -5.22
CA ASP A 121 6.18 2.65 -4.91
C ASP A 121 7.28 2.48 -3.86
N PRO A 122 8.56 2.75 -4.21
CA PRO A 122 9.67 2.52 -3.29
C PRO A 122 9.60 3.42 -2.05
N LEU A 123 9.10 4.66 -2.20
CA LEU A 123 9.05 5.64 -1.12
C LEU A 123 7.85 6.60 -1.25
N ASP A 124 6.68 6.17 -0.76
CA ASP A 124 5.51 7.05 -0.61
C ASP A 124 5.76 8.13 0.44
N GLY A 125 5.43 9.36 0.08
CA GLY A 125 5.60 10.53 0.95
C GLY A 125 7.00 11.12 0.92
N SER A 126 7.77 10.94 -0.15
CA SER A 126 9.07 11.60 -0.37
C SER A 126 9.03 13.10 -0.06
N SER A 127 7.96 13.81 -0.46
CA SER A 127 7.77 15.24 -0.15
C SER A 127 7.73 15.62 1.35
N ILE A 128 7.45 14.65 2.23
CA ILE A 128 7.38 14.87 3.69
C ILE A 128 8.54 14.21 4.46
N ILE A 129 9.54 13.66 3.77
CA ILE A 129 10.73 13.11 4.41
C ILE A 129 11.63 14.19 5.00
N GLY A 130 11.79 15.33 4.33
CA GLY A 130 12.60 16.47 4.81
C GLY A 130 12.09 17.06 6.13
N PRO A 131 10.78 17.26 6.31
CA PRO A 131 10.15 17.55 7.60
C PRO A 131 10.24 16.43 8.67
N ASN A 132 10.85 15.29 8.34
CA ASN A 132 11.03 14.11 9.19
C ASN A 132 9.69 13.50 9.66
N TRP A 133 8.72 13.43 8.76
CA TRP A 133 7.44 12.77 9.03
C TRP A 133 7.54 11.28 8.70
N SER A 134 6.54 10.51 9.12
CA SER A 134 6.46 9.11 8.70
C SER A 134 6.20 9.05 7.20
N VAL A 135 6.85 8.10 6.53
CA VAL A 135 6.76 7.80 5.09
C VAL A 135 6.53 6.30 4.91
N GLY A 136 6.39 5.80 3.69
CA GLY A 136 6.10 4.39 3.47
C GLY A 136 6.66 3.80 2.19
N THR A 137 6.47 2.50 2.02
CA THR A 137 6.71 1.76 0.77
C THR A 137 5.43 1.01 0.44
N ILE A 138 5.09 0.93 -0.83
CA ILE A 138 3.89 0.23 -1.30
C ILE A 138 4.33 -0.87 -2.25
N ILE A 139 3.92 -2.10 -1.99
CA ILE A 139 4.25 -3.23 -2.86
C ILE A 139 2.96 -4.00 -3.14
N GLY A 140 2.67 -4.26 -4.41
CA GLY A 140 1.70 -5.25 -4.85
C GLY A 140 2.39 -6.45 -5.50
N VAL A 141 1.79 -7.62 -5.35
CA VAL A 141 2.24 -8.88 -5.96
C VAL A 141 1.11 -9.48 -6.78
N TRP A 142 1.36 -9.63 -8.07
CA TRP A 142 0.45 -10.22 -9.05
C TRP A 142 0.85 -11.64 -9.40
N ASP A 143 -0.13 -12.51 -9.55
CA ASP A 143 0.02 -13.87 -10.04
C ASP A 143 0.21 -13.86 -11.56
N GLY A 144 1.35 -14.37 -12.03
CA GLY A 144 1.75 -14.37 -13.43
C GLY A 144 3.05 -13.60 -13.69
N ILE A 145 3.33 -13.34 -14.97
CA ILE A 145 4.57 -12.70 -15.45
C ILE A 145 4.37 -11.24 -15.87
N THR A 146 3.16 -10.71 -15.71
CA THR A 146 2.86 -9.29 -15.94
C THR A 146 1.73 -8.84 -15.02
N ALA A 147 1.77 -7.57 -14.60
CA ALA A 147 0.66 -6.92 -13.90
C ALA A 147 -0.23 -6.12 -14.87
N VAL A 148 0.28 -5.76 -16.05
CA VAL A 148 -0.36 -4.85 -16.99
C VAL A 148 -1.40 -5.57 -17.85
N GLU A 149 -2.52 -4.88 -18.09
CA GLU A 149 -3.69 -5.39 -18.84
C GLU A 149 -4.28 -6.72 -18.30
N GLN A 150 -3.93 -7.09 -17.06
CA GLN A 150 -4.45 -8.28 -16.40
C GLN A 150 -5.77 -8.00 -15.66
N PRO A 151 -6.58 -9.04 -15.43
CA PRO A 151 -7.63 -9.02 -14.43
C PRO A 151 -7.09 -8.56 -13.07
N THR A 152 -7.81 -7.67 -12.40
CA THR A 152 -7.38 -7.05 -11.14
C THR A 152 -7.36 -8.04 -9.97
N ASP A 153 -8.09 -9.16 -10.07
CA ASP A 153 -8.07 -10.28 -9.12
C ASP A 153 -6.77 -11.10 -9.19
N LYS A 154 -5.89 -10.82 -10.16
CA LYS A 154 -4.52 -11.35 -10.19
C LYS A 154 -3.62 -10.74 -9.14
N GLN A 155 -3.96 -9.60 -8.53
CA GLN A 155 -3.22 -9.12 -7.38
C GLN A 155 -3.58 -9.94 -6.14
N ILE A 156 -2.66 -10.81 -5.72
CA ILE A 156 -2.89 -11.78 -4.65
C ILE A 156 -2.26 -11.38 -3.32
N ALA A 157 -1.32 -10.44 -3.32
CA ALA A 157 -0.76 -9.90 -2.09
C ALA A 157 -0.39 -8.42 -2.21
N SER A 158 -0.35 -7.75 -1.07
CA SER A 158 0.10 -6.38 -0.91
C SER A 158 0.86 -6.21 0.39
N ILE A 159 1.86 -5.35 0.39
CA ILE A 159 2.65 -5.00 1.57
C ILE A 159 2.76 -3.48 1.64
N LEU A 160 2.30 -2.91 2.76
CA LEU A 160 2.47 -1.49 3.06
C LEU A 160 3.54 -1.35 4.15
N GLY A 161 4.74 -0.94 3.77
CA GLY A 161 5.82 -0.61 4.70
C GLY A 161 5.62 0.78 5.30
N VAL A 162 5.84 0.92 6.60
CA VAL A 162 5.68 2.19 7.34
C VAL A 162 6.99 2.52 8.04
N PHE A 163 7.55 3.68 7.71
CA PHE A 163 8.77 4.20 8.30
C PHE A 163 8.42 5.38 9.20
N GLY A 164 8.31 5.12 10.50
CA GLY A 164 8.15 6.15 11.52
C GLY A 164 9.12 5.94 12.65
N PRO A 165 8.71 6.20 13.91
CA PRO A 165 9.51 5.83 15.09
C PRO A 165 9.80 4.33 15.18
N ARG A 166 9.05 3.50 14.44
CA ARG A 166 9.24 2.06 14.26
C ARG A 166 9.13 1.75 12.77
N THR A 167 9.80 0.69 12.33
CA THR A 167 9.57 0.11 10.99
C THR A 167 8.57 -1.03 11.11
N LEU A 168 7.44 -0.91 10.43
CA LEU A 168 6.34 -1.85 10.46
C LEU A 168 5.90 -2.17 9.03
N ALA A 169 5.20 -3.28 8.84
CA ALA A 169 4.55 -3.57 7.57
C ALA A 169 3.16 -4.16 7.80
N VAL A 170 2.19 -3.73 6.99
CA VAL A 170 0.89 -4.40 6.89
C VAL A 170 0.92 -5.30 5.66
N VAL A 171 0.63 -6.58 5.84
CA VAL A 171 0.60 -7.57 4.76
C VAL A 171 -0.83 -8.03 4.56
N ALA A 172 -1.30 -7.95 3.32
CA ALA A 172 -2.59 -8.48 2.91
C ALA A 172 -2.41 -9.56 1.85
N ILE A 173 -3.16 -10.66 1.97
CA ILE A 173 -3.11 -11.79 1.03
C ILE A 173 -4.54 -12.21 0.69
N ARG A 174 -4.84 -12.28 -0.61
CA ARG A 174 -6.12 -12.71 -1.16
C ARG A 174 -5.88 -13.73 -2.27
N ILE A 175 -5.89 -15.01 -1.88
CA ILE A 175 -5.78 -16.13 -2.82
C ILE A 175 -7.21 -16.64 -3.11
N PRO A 176 -7.63 -16.74 -4.37
CA PRO A 176 -8.94 -17.29 -4.72
C PRO A 176 -9.20 -18.64 -4.04
N GLY A 177 -10.39 -18.77 -3.43
CA GLY A 177 -10.78 -19.97 -2.68
C GLY A 177 -10.25 -20.06 -1.24
N SER A 178 -9.47 -19.07 -0.77
CA SER A 178 -8.99 -18.98 0.61
C SER A 178 -9.58 -17.76 1.34
N ARG A 179 -9.59 -17.80 2.69
CA ARG A 179 -9.96 -16.63 3.50
C ARG A 179 -8.92 -15.52 3.28
N PRO A 180 -9.32 -14.26 3.04
CA PRO A 180 -8.37 -13.15 2.96
C PRO A 180 -7.70 -12.91 4.31
N LEU A 181 -6.43 -12.55 4.25
CA LEU A 181 -5.58 -12.28 5.41
C LEU A 181 -5.16 -10.83 5.39
N CYS A 182 -5.09 -10.21 6.57
CA CYS A 182 -4.50 -8.90 6.79
C CYS A 182 -3.86 -8.89 8.18
N PHE A 183 -2.57 -8.62 8.28
CA PHE A 183 -1.81 -8.68 9.53
C PHE A 183 -0.67 -7.66 9.56
N GLU A 184 -0.21 -7.32 10.76
CA GLU A 184 0.89 -6.39 10.99
C GLU A 184 2.15 -7.14 11.42
N VAL A 185 3.28 -6.78 10.81
CA VAL A 185 4.61 -7.30 11.10
C VAL A 185 5.49 -6.17 11.62
N SER A 186 6.23 -6.43 12.69
CA SER A 186 7.30 -5.56 13.17
C SER A 186 8.63 -5.97 12.55
N LEU A 187 9.30 -4.99 11.94
CA LEU A 187 10.57 -5.18 11.25
C LEU A 187 11.69 -4.57 12.07
N ASN A 188 12.85 -5.23 12.08
CA ASN A 188 14.04 -4.78 12.79
C ASN A 188 15.30 -5.21 12.03
N ASP A 189 16.44 -4.65 12.42
CA ASP A 189 17.73 -4.87 11.76
C ASP A 189 18.29 -6.31 11.97
N SER A 190 17.62 -7.17 12.76
CA SER A 190 18.08 -8.54 13.07
C SER A 190 17.50 -9.62 12.15
N GLU A 191 16.71 -9.23 11.13
CA GLU A 191 15.99 -10.11 10.20
C GLU A 191 15.01 -11.11 10.85
N LYS A 192 14.87 -11.08 12.17
CA LYS A 192 13.83 -11.80 12.91
C LYS A 192 12.57 -10.94 12.99
N TYR A 193 11.66 -11.17 12.05
CA TYR A 193 10.38 -10.46 11.98
C TYR A 193 9.31 -11.11 12.85
N ILE A 194 8.60 -10.26 13.59
CA ILE A 194 7.57 -10.67 14.55
C ILE A 194 6.21 -10.19 14.06
N VAL A 195 5.22 -11.06 14.09
CA VAL A 195 3.83 -10.70 13.78
C VAL A 195 3.25 -10.00 15.01
N ALA A 196 3.11 -8.67 14.92
CA ALA A 196 2.61 -7.83 16.01
C ALA A 196 1.08 -7.90 16.14
N ARG A 197 0.37 -8.06 15.01
CA ARG A 197 -1.08 -8.30 14.98
C ARG A 197 -1.40 -9.39 13.97
N PRO A 198 -1.68 -10.62 14.40
CA PRO A 198 -2.03 -11.74 13.53
C PRO A 198 -3.32 -11.54 12.71
N GLU A 199 -4.22 -10.67 13.18
CA GLU A 199 -5.43 -10.30 12.48
C GLU A 199 -5.66 -8.79 12.62
N LEU A 200 -5.61 -8.08 11.49
CA LEU A 200 -5.88 -6.65 11.37
C LEU A 200 -7.22 -6.46 10.66
N ARG A 201 -8.17 -5.82 11.35
CA ARG A 201 -9.50 -5.53 10.82
C ARG A 201 -9.91 -4.10 11.09
N LEU A 202 -10.62 -3.51 10.14
CA LEU A 202 -11.46 -2.36 10.40
C LEU A 202 -12.68 -2.82 11.20
N ALA A 203 -13.06 -2.03 12.18
CA ALA A 203 -14.14 -2.29 13.10
C ALA A 203 -15.49 -1.94 12.47
N GLU A 204 -16.54 -2.62 12.94
CA GLU A 204 -17.92 -2.28 12.64
C GLU A 204 -18.40 -1.13 13.56
N PRO A 205 -19.36 -0.29 13.11
CA PRO A 205 -19.95 0.75 13.95
C PRO A 205 -20.69 0.15 15.17
N PRO A 206 -20.90 0.93 16.24
CA PRO A 206 -20.67 2.39 16.34
C PRO A 206 -19.25 2.77 16.81
N PHE A 207 -18.78 3.92 16.33
CA PHE A 207 -17.48 4.49 16.73
C PHE A 207 -17.65 5.67 17.70
N LYS A 208 -16.84 5.74 18.75
CA LYS A 208 -16.82 6.89 19.69
C LYS A 208 -16.13 8.12 19.10
N THR A 209 -15.08 7.88 18.31
CA THR A 209 -14.32 8.88 17.58
C THR A 209 -14.40 8.52 16.11
N ARG A 210 -14.31 9.50 15.21
CA ARG A 210 -14.24 9.26 13.77
C ARG A 210 -13.05 10.03 13.22
N TYR A 211 -12.33 9.45 12.26
CA TYR A 211 -11.14 10.05 11.67
C TYR A 211 -11.35 10.28 10.17
N PHE A 212 -10.84 11.38 9.66
CA PHE A 212 -10.82 11.65 8.22
C PHE A 212 -9.48 12.23 7.79
N ALA A 213 -9.03 11.81 6.60
CA ALA A 213 -7.85 12.29 5.90
C ALA A 213 -8.27 12.92 4.56
N PRO A 214 -8.45 14.25 4.49
CA PRO A 214 -8.89 14.95 3.29
C PRO A 214 -7.71 15.25 2.37
N ALA A 215 -7.23 14.23 1.66
CA ALA A 215 -6.24 14.38 0.63
C ALA A 215 -6.77 15.21 -0.56
N ASN A 216 -5.85 15.73 -1.36
CA ASN A 216 -6.14 16.63 -2.47
C ASN A 216 -7.09 17.79 -2.08
N LEU A 217 -6.94 18.35 -0.86
CA LEU A 217 -7.85 19.36 -0.30
C LEU A 217 -8.06 20.61 -1.19
N ARG A 218 -7.13 20.88 -2.10
CA ARG A 218 -7.27 21.93 -3.14
C ARG A 218 -8.55 21.77 -3.96
N ALA A 219 -8.98 20.53 -4.21
CA ALA A 219 -10.22 20.22 -4.90
C ALA A 219 -11.46 20.78 -4.20
N ALA A 220 -11.40 21.08 -2.89
CA ALA A 220 -12.52 21.68 -2.18
C ALA A 220 -12.83 23.11 -2.67
N ALA A 221 -11.83 23.84 -3.18
CA ALA A 221 -12.05 25.15 -3.80
C ALA A 221 -12.81 25.06 -5.15
N GLU A 222 -12.86 23.87 -5.74
CA GLU A 222 -13.40 23.62 -7.08
C GLU A 222 -14.68 22.78 -7.06
N SER A 223 -14.93 22.05 -5.97
CA SER A 223 -16.07 21.17 -5.79
C SER A 223 -16.85 21.55 -4.53
N GLU A 224 -18.04 22.13 -4.73
CA GLU A 224 -18.97 22.44 -3.64
C GLU A 224 -19.33 21.19 -2.83
N LYS A 225 -19.47 20.03 -3.50
CA LYS A 225 -19.74 18.75 -2.85
C LYS A 225 -18.61 18.34 -1.91
N TYR A 226 -17.35 18.47 -2.35
CA TYR A 226 -16.21 18.14 -1.50
C TYR A 226 -16.03 19.14 -0.35
N MET A 227 -16.22 20.44 -0.61
CA MET A 227 -16.22 21.46 0.45
C MET A 227 -17.30 21.19 1.51
N ALA A 228 -18.52 20.84 1.07
CA ALA A 228 -19.62 20.49 1.96
C ALA A 228 -19.31 19.25 2.78
N LEU A 229 -18.68 18.23 2.18
CA LEU A 229 -18.25 17.02 2.87
C LEU A 229 -17.19 17.31 3.96
N VAL A 230 -16.17 18.10 3.64
CA VAL A 230 -15.15 18.51 4.64
C VAL A 230 -15.81 19.33 5.76
N THR A 231 -16.70 20.26 5.42
CA THR A 231 -17.46 21.06 6.40
C THR A 231 -18.34 20.17 7.30
N LYS A 232 -18.95 19.12 6.73
CA LYS A 232 -19.72 18.13 7.48
C LYS A 232 -18.83 17.40 8.49
N PHE A 233 -17.66 16.90 8.10
CA PHE A 233 -16.74 16.24 9.04
C PHE A 233 -16.34 17.15 10.20
N ILE A 234 -16.07 18.43 9.92
CA ILE A 234 -15.77 19.43 10.96
C ILE A 234 -16.98 19.63 11.89
N THR A 235 -18.17 19.81 11.32
CA THR A 235 -19.42 20.04 12.08
C THR A 235 -19.79 18.86 12.96
N GLU A 236 -19.59 17.64 12.46
CA GLU A 236 -19.81 16.38 13.18
C GLU A 236 -18.63 15.99 14.08
N LYS A 237 -17.63 16.87 14.22
CA LYS A 237 -16.48 16.73 15.13
C LYS A 237 -15.63 15.49 14.86
N TYR A 238 -15.48 15.12 13.60
CA TYR A 238 -14.47 14.15 13.22
C TYR A 238 -13.08 14.71 13.53
N THR A 239 -12.17 13.82 13.90
CA THR A 239 -10.78 14.15 14.15
C THR A 239 -9.98 14.12 12.84
N LEU A 240 -9.45 15.28 12.42
CA LEU A 240 -8.57 15.39 11.26
C LEU A 240 -7.25 14.64 11.49
N ARG A 241 -6.87 13.80 10.54
CA ARG A 241 -5.55 13.15 10.46
C ARG A 241 -5.11 13.14 9.01
N TYR A 242 -4.15 13.99 8.69
CA TYR A 242 -3.61 14.09 7.33
C TYR A 242 -2.15 14.51 7.41
N SER A 243 -1.26 13.58 7.08
CA SER A 243 0.18 13.82 7.01
C SER A 243 0.61 14.30 5.62
N GLY A 244 -0.21 14.05 4.60
CA GLY A 244 0.18 14.28 3.21
C GLY A 244 0.93 13.13 2.56
N GLY A 245 1.28 12.08 3.32
CA GLY A 245 1.71 10.78 2.79
C GLY A 245 0.55 9.79 2.81
N LEU A 246 0.36 9.02 1.74
CA LEU A 246 -0.75 8.07 1.64
C LEU A 246 -0.66 7.00 2.73
N ILE A 247 0.50 6.40 2.90
CA ILE A 247 0.71 5.25 3.77
C ILE A 247 0.59 5.58 5.25
N PRO A 248 1.19 6.64 5.79
CA PRO A 248 0.98 7.03 7.19
C PRO A 248 -0.50 7.26 7.52
N ASP A 249 -1.27 7.87 6.60
CA ASP A 249 -2.68 8.18 6.82
C ASP A 249 -3.57 6.92 6.74
N ILE A 250 -3.31 6.03 5.79
CA ILE A 250 -3.99 4.73 5.68
C ILE A 250 -3.66 3.82 6.87
N TYR A 251 -2.38 3.73 7.22
CA TYR A 251 -1.92 2.95 8.37
C TYR A 251 -2.56 3.45 9.66
N HIS A 252 -2.68 4.78 9.86
CA HIS A 252 -3.41 5.32 11.00
C HIS A 252 -4.85 4.80 11.07
N ALA A 253 -5.60 4.84 9.96
CA ALA A 253 -6.98 4.34 9.92
C ALA A 253 -7.06 2.83 10.24
N LEU A 254 -6.16 2.02 9.66
CA LEU A 254 -6.07 0.58 9.92
C LEU A 254 -5.82 0.28 11.40
N ILE A 255 -4.89 0.97 12.05
CA ILE A 255 -4.54 0.73 13.46
C ILE A 255 -5.60 1.27 14.43
N LYS A 256 -6.26 2.39 14.09
CA LYS A 256 -7.45 2.83 14.84
C LYS A 256 -8.65 1.90 14.62
N GLY A 257 -8.61 1.08 13.56
CA GLY A 257 -9.71 0.23 13.13
C GLY A 257 -10.86 1.01 12.50
N HIS A 258 -10.71 2.31 12.23
CA HIS A 258 -11.76 3.12 11.63
C HIS A 258 -11.20 4.43 11.08
N GLY A 259 -11.93 5.00 10.12
CA GLY A 259 -11.62 6.26 9.48
C GLY A 259 -11.79 6.18 7.97
N VAL A 260 -11.63 7.32 7.30
CA VAL A 260 -11.75 7.43 5.85
C VAL A 260 -10.67 8.33 5.27
N TYR A 261 -10.02 7.85 4.21
CA TYR A 261 -9.11 8.61 3.36
C TYR A 261 -9.84 9.02 2.09
N ILE A 262 -9.70 10.28 1.68
CA ILE A 262 -10.48 10.87 0.60
C ILE A 262 -9.56 11.72 -0.28
N SER A 263 -9.39 11.32 -1.54
CA SER A 263 -8.61 12.01 -2.56
C SER A 263 -9.45 12.12 -3.85
N PRO A 264 -10.35 13.12 -3.94
CA PRO A 264 -11.19 13.32 -5.12
C PRO A 264 -10.39 13.96 -6.25
N VAL A 265 -10.98 13.96 -7.45
CA VAL A 265 -10.37 14.55 -8.66
C VAL A 265 -11.35 15.52 -9.29
N THR A 266 -10.84 16.65 -9.73
CA THR A 266 -11.57 17.67 -10.50
C THR A 266 -10.77 18.03 -11.76
N SER A 267 -11.27 18.97 -12.57
CA SER A 267 -10.60 19.39 -13.80
C SER A 267 -9.26 20.10 -13.54
N ALA A 268 -9.14 20.89 -12.47
CA ALA A 268 -7.90 21.58 -12.11
C ALA A 268 -7.10 20.83 -11.03
N SER A 269 -7.76 20.21 -10.05
CA SER A 269 -7.12 19.30 -9.08
C SER A 269 -7.10 17.85 -9.59
N LYS A 270 -6.16 17.55 -10.48
CA LYS A 270 -5.99 16.26 -11.16
C LYS A 270 -5.63 15.10 -10.21
N ALA A 271 -5.88 13.87 -10.68
CA ALA A 271 -5.44 12.64 -10.02
C ALA A 271 -3.91 12.60 -9.86
N LYS A 272 -3.45 12.36 -8.63
CA LYS A 272 -2.03 12.21 -8.32
C LYS A 272 -1.62 10.75 -8.17
N LEU A 273 -2.49 9.94 -7.59
CA LEU A 273 -2.19 8.58 -7.20
C LEU A 273 -2.21 7.64 -8.42
N ARG A 274 -1.18 6.80 -8.53
CA ARG A 274 -0.98 5.80 -9.58
C ARG A 274 -1.72 4.52 -9.24
N LYS A 275 -2.45 3.98 -10.20
CA LYS A 275 -3.32 2.81 -9.97
C LYS A 275 -2.52 1.58 -9.56
N LEU A 276 -1.49 1.27 -10.37
CA LEU A 276 -0.68 0.07 -10.22
C LEU A 276 0.14 0.08 -8.93
N TYR A 277 0.76 1.21 -8.60
CA TYR A 277 1.71 1.31 -7.48
C TYR A 277 1.06 1.70 -6.15
N GLU A 278 -0.09 2.40 -6.17
CA GLU A 278 -0.71 2.95 -4.96
C GLU A 278 -2.13 2.41 -4.74
N LEU A 279 -3.06 2.60 -5.69
CA LEU A 279 -4.48 2.31 -5.46
C LEU A 279 -4.77 0.83 -5.28
N PHE A 280 -4.35 -0.04 -6.21
CA PHE A 280 -4.66 -1.46 -6.09
C PHE A 280 -4.01 -2.09 -4.84
N PRO A 281 -2.73 -1.81 -4.51
CA PRO A 281 -2.14 -2.29 -3.27
C PRO A 281 -2.87 -1.83 -2.00
N VAL A 282 -3.19 -0.53 -1.90
CA VAL A 282 -3.94 0.02 -0.75
C VAL A 282 -5.36 -0.57 -0.69
N ALA A 283 -6.05 -0.68 -1.82
CA ALA A 283 -7.37 -1.26 -1.89
C ALA A 283 -7.36 -2.72 -1.41
N LEU A 284 -6.35 -3.52 -1.78
CA LEU A 284 -6.26 -4.91 -1.33
C LEU A 284 -6.16 -4.98 0.20
N VAL A 285 -5.32 -4.13 0.79
CA VAL A 285 -5.13 -4.10 2.25
C VAL A 285 -6.42 -3.70 2.95
N ILE A 286 -7.09 -2.65 2.47
CA ILE A 286 -8.34 -2.16 3.05
C ILE A 286 -9.45 -3.21 2.94
N GLU A 287 -9.64 -3.84 1.78
CA GLU A 287 -10.67 -4.87 1.58
C GLU A 287 -10.37 -6.13 2.40
N CYS A 288 -9.11 -6.58 2.48
CA CYS A 288 -8.72 -7.71 3.33
C CYS A 288 -8.92 -7.41 4.83
N ALA A 289 -8.82 -6.13 5.23
CA ALA A 289 -9.15 -5.67 6.57
C ALA A 289 -10.67 -5.52 6.80
N GLY A 290 -11.53 -5.76 5.80
CA GLY A 290 -12.99 -5.65 5.88
C GLY A 290 -13.57 -4.28 5.53
N GLY A 291 -12.77 -3.38 4.98
CA GLY A 291 -13.22 -2.08 4.49
C GLY A 291 -13.57 -2.08 3.00
N GLN A 292 -13.62 -0.88 2.43
CA GLN A 292 -13.92 -0.65 1.02
C GLN A 292 -12.98 0.40 0.44
N ALA A 293 -12.69 0.28 -0.86
CA ALA A 293 -11.95 1.28 -1.64
C ALA A 293 -12.66 1.52 -2.98
N ILE A 294 -12.91 2.79 -3.32
CA ILE A 294 -13.63 3.21 -4.53
C ILE A 294 -12.92 4.37 -5.24
N ASP A 295 -13.23 4.53 -6.53
CA ASP A 295 -12.94 5.74 -7.29
C ASP A 295 -14.01 6.80 -6.97
N PRO A 296 -13.64 7.98 -6.42
CA PRO A 296 -14.60 9.02 -6.06
C PRO A 296 -15.33 9.65 -7.27
N ALA A 297 -14.79 9.53 -8.48
CA ALA A 297 -15.41 10.12 -9.67
C ALA A 297 -16.56 9.25 -10.21
N THR A 298 -16.51 7.93 -10.01
CA THR A 298 -17.48 6.98 -10.58
C THR A 298 -18.25 6.20 -9.51
N GLY A 299 -17.71 6.08 -8.30
CA GLY A 299 -18.26 5.25 -7.22
C GLY A 299 -18.02 3.75 -7.41
N SER A 300 -17.27 3.35 -8.44
CA SER A 300 -16.85 1.98 -8.71
C SER A 300 -15.77 1.54 -7.73
N LYS A 301 -15.75 0.25 -7.35
CA LYS A 301 -14.67 -0.28 -6.52
C LYS A 301 -13.36 -0.25 -7.29
N ILE A 302 -12.24 -0.07 -6.59
CA ILE A 302 -10.92 -0.04 -7.23
C ILE A 302 -10.65 -1.32 -8.03
N PHE A 303 -10.99 -2.49 -7.49
CA PHE A 303 -10.84 -3.76 -8.21
C PHE A 303 -11.81 -3.94 -9.39
N ASP A 304 -12.85 -3.13 -9.54
CA ASP A 304 -13.73 -3.18 -10.72
C ASP A 304 -13.18 -2.33 -11.90
N ILE A 305 -12.09 -1.58 -11.67
CA ILE A 305 -11.49 -0.68 -12.67
C ILE A 305 -10.39 -1.43 -13.43
N ARG A 306 -10.46 -1.42 -14.76
CA ARG A 306 -9.39 -2.01 -15.60
C ARG A 306 -8.10 -1.18 -15.49
N LEU A 307 -6.99 -1.86 -15.24
CA LEU A 307 -5.64 -1.32 -15.37
C LEU A 307 -5.25 -1.33 -16.86
N LYS A 308 -4.98 -0.15 -17.44
CA LYS A 308 -4.57 -0.05 -18.86
C LYS A 308 -3.06 -0.03 -19.05
N GLY A 309 -2.31 0.44 -18.05
CA GLY A 309 -0.87 0.60 -18.12
C GLY A 309 -0.29 1.06 -16.79
N CYS A 310 1.04 1.22 -16.75
CA CYS A 310 1.81 1.61 -15.57
C CYS A 310 1.51 3.04 -15.08
N ASP A 311 1.04 3.92 -15.97
CA ASP A 311 0.89 5.36 -15.70
C ASP A 311 -0.55 5.80 -15.40
N ASP A 312 -1.47 4.85 -15.29
CA ASP A 312 -2.88 5.15 -15.03
C ASP A 312 -3.03 5.81 -13.64
N ARG A 313 -3.70 6.96 -13.58
CA ARG A 313 -4.01 7.66 -12.32
C ARG A 313 -5.50 7.72 -12.05
N ALA A 314 -5.87 7.77 -10.78
CA ALA A 314 -7.26 8.01 -10.34
C ALA A 314 -7.31 8.63 -8.94
N GLY A 315 -8.51 9.06 -8.53
CA GLY A 315 -8.77 9.38 -7.13
C GLY A 315 -8.94 8.13 -6.29
N LEU A 316 -8.98 8.31 -4.97
CA LEU A 316 -9.18 7.21 -4.02
C LEU A 316 -10.06 7.66 -2.86
N VAL A 317 -11.09 6.88 -2.55
CA VAL A 317 -11.76 6.92 -1.26
C VAL A 317 -11.68 5.53 -0.66
N CYS A 318 -11.14 5.40 0.55
CA CYS A 318 -11.07 4.11 1.23
C CYS A 318 -11.13 4.23 2.75
N GLY A 319 -11.57 3.16 3.41
CA GLY A 319 -11.79 3.15 4.86
C GLY A 319 -12.85 2.12 5.26
N THR A 320 -13.52 2.38 6.39
CA THR A 320 -14.68 1.57 6.81
C THR A 320 -15.83 1.73 5.81
N SER A 321 -16.55 0.64 5.53
CA SER A 321 -17.59 0.60 4.49
C SER A 321 -18.70 1.65 4.72
N GLU A 322 -19.10 1.89 5.97
CA GLU A 322 -20.08 2.95 6.30
C GLU A 322 -19.59 4.34 5.88
N GLU A 323 -18.33 4.69 6.16
CA GLU A 323 -17.77 6.00 5.82
C GLU A 323 -17.59 6.13 4.30
N VAL A 324 -17.12 5.07 3.64
CA VAL A 324 -16.91 5.06 2.19
C VAL A 324 -18.23 5.27 1.46
N GLU A 325 -19.31 4.59 1.88
CA GLU A 325 -20.64 4.78 1.28
C GLU A 325 -21.21 6.17 1.61
N ALA A 326 -21.00 6.69 2.82
CA ALA A 326 -21.41 8.06 3.16
C ALA A 326 -20.67 9.13 2.32
N VAL A 327 -19.37 8.95 2.08
CA VAL A 327 -18.55 9.81 1.22
C VAL A 327 -18.98 9.69 -0.24
N LYS A 328 -19.16 8.45 -0.74
CA LYS A 328 -19.65 8.18 -2.09
C LYS A 328 -20.94 8.93 -2.37
N LYS A 329 -21.90 8.81 -1.46
CA LYS A 329 -23.18 9.52 -1.54
C LYS A 329 -22.98 11.03 -1.61
N ALA A 330 -22.16 11.59 -0.71
CA ALA A 330 -21.93 13.03 -0.66
C ALA A 330 -21.21 13.59 -1.90
N LEU A 331 -20.38 12.79 -2.57
CA LEU A 331 -19.64 13.22 -3.76
C LEU A 331 -20.43 13.02 -5.06
N LEU A 332 -21.29 12.01 -5.14
CA LEU A 332 -21.97 11.63 -6.40
C LEU A 332 -23.42 12.07 -6.47
N ASP A 333 -24.19 12.00 -5.37
CA ASP A 333 -25.59 12.46 -5.31
C ASP A 333 -25.63 13.99 -5.18
#